data_AF-B7J8S5-F1
#
_entry.id   AF-B7J8S5-F1
#
_cell.length_a   1.000
_cell.length_b   1.000
_cell.length_c   1.000
_cell.angle_alpha   90.00
_cell.angle_beta   90.00
_cell.angle_gamma   90.00
#
_symmetry.space_group_name_H-M   'P 1'
#
loop_
_entity.id
_entity.type
_entity.pdbx_description
1 polymer ?
#
loop_
_entity_poly.entity_id
_entity_poly.type
_entity_poly.pdbx_seq_one_letter_code
_entity_poly.pdbx_strand_id
1 'polypeptide(L)'
;MSELPSDILDIAADLAEQERAWRVSVARQAMQASEKPDEDVAGNRYCLDCADVIPPERVQAVQAVRCVVCAGIREKKAGTCRQRGGIRQYLTGDDPVQQGGSYE
;
A
#
# COMPACT_ATOMS: atom_id res chain seq x y z
N MET A 1 4.17 23.42 39.60
CA MET A 1 4.25 22.69 38.31
C MET A 1 5.04 21.44 38.60
N SER A 2 4.36 20.29 38.71
CA SER A 2 5.02 19.04 39.06
C SER A 2 5.66 18.46 37.81
N GLU A 3 6.99 18.42 37.78
CA GLU A 3 7.76 17.83 36.68
C GLU A 3 7.44 16.33 36.62
N LEU A 4 7.14 15.82 35.43
CA LEU A 4 6.98 14.38 35.22
C LEU A 4 8.31 13.70 35.58
N PRO A 5 8.29 12.53 36.26
CA PRO A 5 9.50 11.79 36.57
C PRO A 5 10.29 11.49 35.29
N SER A 6 11.60 11.78 35.29
CA SER A 6 12.50 11.59 34.13
C SER A 6 12.33 10.22 33.48
N ASP A 7 12.28 9.17 34.32
CA ASP A 7 12.15 7.78 33.87
C ASP A 7 10.93 7.55 32.97
N ILE A 8 9.82 8.26 33.21
CA ILE A 8 8.61 8.15 32.39
C ILE A 8 8.82 8.79 31.03
N LEU A 9 9.54 9.92 30.97
CA LEU A 9 9.86 10.61 29.73
C LEU A 9 10.86 9.80 28.89
N ASP A 10 11.84 9.19 29.54
CA ASP A 10 12.85 8.35 28.89
C ASP A 10 12.21 7.09 28.29
N ILE A 11 11.33 6.40 29.04
CA ILE A 11 10.56 5.25 28.54
C ILE A 11 9.67 5.65 27.35
N ALA A 12 9.02 6.81 27.42
CA ALA A 12 8.17 7.30 26.34
C ALA A 12 8.98 7.61 25.07
N ALA A 13 10.18 8.18 25.22
CA ALA A 13 11.08 8.47 24.11
C ALA A 13 11.56 7.18 23.42
N ASP A 14 11.97 6.18 24.20
CA ASP A 14 12.42 4.88 23.70
C ASP A 14 11.31 4.17 22.91
N LEU A 15 10.09 4.15 23.44
CA LEU A 15 8.94 3.56 22.74
C LEU A 15 8.64 4.28 21.42
N ALA A 16 8.69 5.62 21.42
CA ALA A 16 8.45 6.40 20.22
C ALA A 16 9.54 6.20 19.16
N GLU A 17 10.79 5.98 19.56
CA GLU A 17 11.88 5.61 18.64
C GLU A 17 11.68 4.20 18.07
N GLN A 18 11.38 3.22 18.92
CA GLN A 18 11.11 1.85 18.51
C GLN A 18 9.93 1.77 17.53
N GLU A 19 8.85 2.49 17.78
CA GLU A 19 7.68 2.52 16.88
C GLU A 19 8.05 3.11 15.52
N ARG A 20 8.82 4.21 15.51
CA ARG A 20 9.31 4.83 14.26
C ARG A 20 10.19 3.88 13.47
N ALA A 21 11.15 3.24 14.13
CA ALA A 21 12.05 2.27 13.51
C ALA A 21 11.27 1.08 12.93
N TRP A 22 10.32 0.53 13.69
CA TRP A 22 9.47 -0.56 13.26
C TRP A 22 8.63 -0.18 12.04
N ARG A 23 7.95 0.98 12.06
CA ARG A 23 7.16 1.47 10.91
C ARG A 23 7.98 1.61 9.64
N VAL A 24 9.18 2.17 9.75
CA VAL A 24 10.10 2.29 8.60
C VAL A 24 10.50 0.91 8.08
N SER A 25 10.77 -0.05 8.96
CA SER A 25 11.13 -1.41 8.56
C SER A 25 10.00 -2.11 7.80
N VAL A 26 8.76 -2.00 8.29
CA VAL A 26 7.57 -2.58 7.65
C VAL A 26 7.31 -1.92 6.30
N ALA A 27 7.42 -0.59 6.22
CA ALA A 27 7.26 0.14 4.96
C ALA A 27 8.30 -0.29 3.92
N ARG A 28 9.57 -0.47 4.31
CA ARG A 28 10.63 -0.97 3.42
C ARG A 28 10.34 -2.38 2.91
N GLN A 29 9.87 -3.28 3.78
CA GLN A 29 9.49 -4.64 3.38
C GLN A 29 8.30 -4.62 2.41
N ALA A 30 7.28 -3.80 2.68
CA ALA A 30 6.11 -3.69 1.81
C ALA A 30 6.41 -3.09 0.42
N MET A 31 7.49 -2.30 0.29
CA MET A 31 7.94 -1.76 -0.99
C MET A 31 8.68 -2.79 -1.85
N GLN A 32 9.18 -3.88 -1.28
CA GLN A 32 9.85 -4.91 -2.05
C GLN A 32 8.83 -5.73 -2.85
N ALA A 33 9.08 -5.86 -4.15
CA ALA A 33 8.28 -6.74 -5.00
C ALA A 33 8.52 -8.20 -4.60
N SER A 34 7.45 -8.91 -4.22
CA SER A 34 7.50 -10.33 -3.87
C SER A 34 7.48 -11.27 -5.08
N GLU A 35 7.09 -10.75 -6.24
CA GLU A 35 6.96 -11.52 -7.49
C GLU A 35 8.30 -11.61 -8.22
N LYS A 36 8.61 -12.78 -8.80
CA LYS A 36 9.82 -12.95 -9.62
C LYS A 36 9.70 -12.11 -10.91
N PRO A 37 10.70 -11.29 -11.26
CA PRO A 37 10.73 -10.58 -12.52
C PRO A 37 10.78 -11.53 -13.71
N ASP A 38 10.19 -11.13 -14.82
CA ASP A 38 10.40 -11.79 -16.12
C ASP A 38 11.57 -11.08 -16.83
N GLU A 39 12.67 -11.80 -17.04
CA GLU A 39 13.92 -11.28 -17.58
C GLU A 39 14.28 -12.05 -18.86
N ASP A 40 14.67 -11.34 -19.92
CA ASP A 40 15.25 -11.97 -21.10
C ASP A 40 16.75 -12.28 -20.91
N VAL A 41 17.34 -12.96 -21.90
CA VAL A 41 18.77 -13.31 -21.92
C VAL A 41 19.68 -12.06 -21.95
N ALA A 42 19.15 -10.90 -22.35
CA ALA A 42 19.85 -9.63 -22.39
C ALA A 42 19.69 -8.80 -21.09
N GLY A 43 18.92 -9.30 -20.11
CA GLY A 43 18.65 -8.62 -18.84
C GLY A 43 17.56 -7.54 -18.90
N ASN A 44 16.80 -7.46 -19.99
CA ASN A 44 15.63 -6.59 -20.06
C ASN A 44 14.49 -7.20 -19.26
N ARG A 45 13.85 -6.37 -18.44
CA ARG A 45 12.68 -6.78 -17.65
C ARG A 45 11.40 -6.39 -18.35
N TYR A 46 10.43 -7.28 -18.31
CA TYR A 46 9.10 -7.07 -18.88
C TYR A 46 8.05 -6.94 -17.80
N CYS A 47 7.01 -6.15 -18.09
CA CYS A 47 5.87 -5.98 -17.21
C CYS A 47 5.03 -7.27 -17.18
N LEU A 48 4.78 -7.80 -15.98
CA LEU A 48 3.97 -9.02 -15.81
C LEU A 48 2.50 -8.89 -16.26
N ASP A 49 1.96 -7.67 -16.36
CA ASP A 49 0.55 -7.47 -16.71
C ASP A 49 0.32 -7.12 -18.19
N CYS A 50 1.24 -6.38 -18.82
CA CYS A 50 1.08 -5.89 -20.19
C CYS A 50 2.21 -6.31 -21.14
N ALA A 51 3.23 -7.02 -20.66
CA ALA A 51 4.41 -7.44 -21.42
C ALA A 51 5.23 -6.29 -22.05
N ASP A 52 5.01 -5.04 -21.63
CA ASP A 52 5.86 -3.92 -22.05
C ASP A 52 7.23 -3.97 -21.39
N VAL A 53 8.25 -3.51 -22.12
CA VAL A 53 9.62 -3.35 -21.60
C VAL A 53 9.64 -2.31 -20.49
N ILE A 54 10.19 -2.69 -19.33
CA ILE A 54 10.39 -1.78 -18.21
C ILE A 54 11.70 -1.01 -18.44
N PRO A 55 11.69 0.32 -18.37
CA PRO A 55 12.91 1.11 -18.55
C PRO A 55 13.95 0.73 -17.49
N PRO A 56 15.24 0.58 -17.87
CA PRO A 56 16.30 0.08 -16.99
C PRO A 56 16.52 0.98 -15.77
N GLU A 57 16.33 2.30 -15.90
CA GLU A 57 16.39 3.26 -14.80
C GLU A 57 15.43 2.88 -13.66
N ARG A 58 14.23 2.39 -14.02
CA ARG A 58 13.21 1.99 -13.04
C ARG A 58 13.48 0.62 -12.45
N VAL A 59 14.11 -0.28 -13.22
CA VAL A 59 14.60 -1.57 -12.70
C VAL A 59 15.67 -1.34 -11.64
N GLN A 60 16.61 -0.42 -11.89
CA GLN A 60 17.68 -0.09 -10.95
C GLN A 60 17.16 0.62 -9.69
N ALA A 61 16.19 1.53 -9.83
CA ALA A 61 15.67 2.31 -8.71
C ALA A 61 14.86 1.48 -7.71
N VAL A 62 13.98 0.59 -8.19
CA VAL A 62 12.98 -0.07 -7.34
C VAL A 62 12.80 -1.57 -7.60
N GLN A 63 13.70 -2.20 -8.36
CA GLN A 63 13.57 -3.61 -8.77
C GLN A 63 12.19 -3.92 -9.39
N ALA A 64 11.74 -3.03 -10.27
CA ALA A 64 10.39 -3.09 -10.83
C ALA A 64 10.08 -4.40 -11.59
N VAL A 65 8.88 -4.92 -11.37
CA VAL A 65 8.28 -6.08 -12.06
C VAL A 65 7.09 -5.73 -12.96
N ARG A 66 6.64 -4.47 -12.92
CA ARG A 66 5.52 -3.94 -13.72
C ARG A 66 5.85 -2.57 -14.25
N CYS A 67 5.25 -2.11 -15.34
CA CYS A 67 5.39 -0.72 -15.78
C CYS A 67 4.72 0.28 -14.81
N VAL A 68 4.98 1.58 -14.98
CA VAL A 68 4.43 2.64 -14.11
C VAL A 68 2.90 2.63 -14.12
N VAL A 69 2.28 2.40 -15.28
CA VAL A 69 0.82 2.43 -15.45
C VAL A 69 0.18 1.26 -14.69
N CYS A 70 0.66 0.04 -14.91
CA CYS A 70 0.15 -1.16 -14.24
C CYS A 70 0.37 -1.10 -12.72
N ALA A 71 1.53 -0.60 -12.28
CA ALA A 71 1.78 -0.35 -10.85
C ALA A 71 0.77 0.64 -10.26
N GLY A 72 0.54 1.78 -10.92
CA GLY A 72 -0.41 2.79 -10.44
C GLY A 72 -1.87 2.31 -10.40
N ILE A 73 -2.28 1.44 -11.33
CA ILE A 73 -3.61 0.80 -11.29
C ILE A 73 -3.75 -0.11 -10.07
N ARG A 74 -2.72 -0.91 -9.76
CA ARG A 74 -2.71 -1.79 -8.59
C ARG A 74 -2.71 -1.01 -7.28
N GLU A 75 -1.92 0.04 -7.18
CA GLU A 75 -1.89 0.93 -6.02
C GLU A 75 -3.27 1.53 -5.74
N LYS A 76 -3.94 2.03 -6.78
CA LYS A 76 -5.32 2.54 -6.68
C LYS A 76 -6.29 1.46 -6.20
N LYS A 77 -6.22 0.25 -6.75
CA LYS A 77 -7.07 -0.88 -6.33
C LYS A 77 -6.81 -1.32 -4.87
N ALA A 78 -5.56 -1.30 -4.43
CA ALA A 78 -5.21 -1.62 -3.05
C ALA A 78 -5.76 -0.57 -2.06
N GLY A 79 -5.75 0.71 -2.45
CA GLY A 79 -6.31 1.80 -1.63
C GLY A 79 -7.84 1.76 -1.53
N THR A 80 -8.54 1.43 -2.61
CA THR A 80 -10.02 1.48 -2.64
C THR A 80 -10.70 0.39 -1.82
N CYS A 81 -10.05 -0.76 -1.58
CA CYS A 81 -10.65 -1.80 -0.74
C CYS A 81 -10.78 -1.39 0.73
N ARG A 82 -10.00 -0.42 1.21
CA ARG A 82 -10.15 0.14 2.58
C ARG A 82 -11.26 1.20 2.67
N GLN A 83 -11.75 1.71 1.54
CA GLN A 83 -12.70 2.83 1.45
C GLN A 83 -14.10 2.41 1.00
N ARG A 84 -14.41 1.11 1.04
CA ARG A 84 -15.78 0.63 0.81
C ARG A 84 -16.72 0.90 2.00
N GLY A 85 -16.23 1.47 3.10
CA GLY A 85 -17.02 1.88 4.26
C GLY A 85 -16.81 3.36 4.60
N GLY A 86 -17.42 4.26 3.82
CA GLY A 86 -17.37 5.70 4.06
C GLY A 86 -18.60 6.42 3.52
N ILE A 87 -18.82 7.67 3.94
CA ILE A 87 -20.02 8.48 3.63
C ILE A 87 -20.41 8.49 2.14
N ARG A 88 -19.44 8.30 1.24
CA ARG A 88 -19.67 8.19 -0.21
C ARG A 88 -20.67 7.08 -0.57
N GLN A 89 -20.71 5.97 0.16
CA GLN A 89 -21.65 4.86 -0.07
C GLN A 89 -23.11 5.33 0.02
N TYR A 90 -23.44 6.17 1.01
CA TYR A 90 -24.79 6.71 1.19
C TYR A 90 -25.12 7.85 0.22
N LEU A 91 -24.11 8.53 -0.33
CA LEU A 91 -24.28 9.66 -1.23
C LEU A 91 -24.41 9.26 -2.70
N THR A 92 -23.82 8.14 -3.12
CA THR A 92 -23.90 7.66 -4.52
C THR A 92 -25.03 6.67 -4.80
N GLY A 93 -25.80 6.25 -3.78
CA GLY A 93 -27.05 5.50 -3.98
C GLY A 93 -26.87 4.03 -4.38
N ASP A 94 -25.69 3.45 -4.20
CA ASP A 94 -25.44 2.01 -4.40
C ASP A 94 -25.82 1.23 -3.13
N ASP A 95 -27.06 1.39 -2.65
CA ASP A 95 -27.60 0.63 -1.52
C ASP A 95 -28.11 -0.74 -1.99
N PRO A 96 -27.48 -1.87 -1.59
CA PRO A 96 -27.97 -3.21 -1.93
C PRO A 96 -29.18 -3.65 -1.08
N VAL A 97 -29.69 -2.80 -0.18
CA VAL A 97 -30.70 -3.15 0.85
C VAL A 97 -32.08 -2.56 0.51
N GLN A 98 -32.58 -2.76 -0.71
CA GLN A 98 -33.98 -2.43 -1.06
C GLN A 98 -34.69 -3.50 -1.89
N GLN A 99 -34.48 -4.78 -1.55
CA GLN A 99 -35.39 -5.84 -1.99
C GLN A 99 -35.87 -6.65 -0.79
N GLY A 100 -37.15 -6.46 -0.43
CA GLY A 100 -37.88 -7.35 0.47
C GLY A 100 -38.53 -6.63 1.63
N GLY A 101 -39.81 -6.27 1.49
CA GLY A 101 -40.60 -5.77 2.61
C GLY A 101 -41.94 -5.16 2.23
N SER A 102 -42.75 -5.85 1.41
CA SER A 102 -44.19 -5.57 1.36
C SER A 102 -44.84 -6.27 2.56
N TYR A 103 -45.30 -5.51 3.55
CA TYR A 103 -46.19 -6.02 4.58
C TYR A 103 -47.62 -6.06 4.01
N GLU A 104 -48.20 -7.25 3.94
CA GLU A 104 -49.65 -7.47 3.81
C GLU A 104 -50.32 -7.42 5.19
#